data_AF-A0A643CF65-F1
#
_entry.id   AF-A0A643CF65-F1
#
_cell.length_a   1.000
_cell.length_b   1.000
_cell.length_c   1.000
_cell.angle_alpha   90.00
_cell.angle_beta   90.00
_cell.angle_gamma   90.00
#
_symmetry.space_group_name_H-M   'P 1'
#
loop_
_entity.id
_entity.type
_entity.pdbx_description
1 polymer ?
#
loop_
_entity_poly.entity_id
_entity_poly.type
_entity_poly.pdbx_seq_one_letter_code
_entity_poly.pdbx_strand_id
1 'polypeptide(L)'
;MCRKDLCAAMNQPCETLGLSHVAGMCQPHRSCNINEDTGLPLAFTVAHELGHSFGIQHDGSGNDCEPVGKRPFIMSPQLLYDAAPLTWSRCSREYITRFLE
;
A
#
# COMPACT_ATOMS: atom_id res chain seq x y z
N MET A 1 11.87 6.49 -3.43
CA MET A 1 11.08 7.34 -4.36
C MET A 1 11.83 7.49 -5.68
N CYS A 2 11.13 7.37 -6.81
CA CYS A 2 11.67 7.45 -8.17
C CYS A 2 10.67 8.15 -9.10
N ARG A 3 11.13 8.85 -10.15
CA ARG A 3 10.26 9.46 -11.18
C ARG A 3 10.17 8.65 -12.47
N LYS A 4 10.51 7.37 -12.42
CA LYS A 4 10.41 6.44 -13.55
C LYS A 4 9.17 5.60 -13.38
N ASP A 5 8.46 5.41 -14.47
CA ASP A 5 7.32 4.49 -14.58
C ASP A 5 7.79 3.07 -14.24
N LEU A 6 7.26 2.53 -13.15
CA LEU A 6 7.56 1.16 -12.69
C LEU A 6 7.06 0.10 -13.68
N CYS A 7 6.00 0.40 -14.42
CA CYS A 7 5.39 -0.48 -15.41
C CYS A 7 6.02 -0.37 -16.81
N ALA A 8 7.03 0.50 -17.00
CA ALA A 8 7.58 0.82 -18.32
C ALA A 8 8.03 -0.40 -19.13
N ALA A 9 8.46 -1.48 -18.48
CA ALA A 9 8.93 -2.70 -19.14
C ALA A 9 7.80 -3.61 -19.65
N MET A 10 6.56 -3.46 -19.15
CA MET A 10 5.44 -4.34 -19.49
C MET A 10 4.72 -3.95 -20.80
N ASN A 11 5.04 -2.79 -21.40
CA ASN A 11 4.35 -2.23 -22.56
C ASN A 11 2.80 -2.16 -22.41
N GLN A 12 2.30 -2.18 -21.17
CA GLN A 12 0.89 -2.02 -20.81
C GLN A 12 0.79 -1.44 -19.39
N PRO A 13 -0.28 -0.68 -19.06
CA PRO A 13 -0.47 -0.14 -17.72
C PRO A 13 -0.61 -1.28 -16.69
N CYS A 14 0.20 -1.27 -15.64
CA CYS A 14 0.13 -2.27 -14.56
C CYS A 14 -0.38 -1.71 -13.23
N GLU A 15 -0.89 -0.46 -13.24
CA GLU A 15 -1.43 0.33 -12.10
C GLU A 15 -0.56 0.37 -10.83
N THR A 16 0.67 -0.14 -10.92
CA THR A 16 1.59 -0.30 -9.80
C THR A 16 2.39 0.98 -9.63
N LEU A 17 2.14 1.68 -8.53
CA LEU A 17 2.86 2.91 -8.17
C LEU A 17 3.88 2.68 -7.05
N GLY A 18 3.90 1.50 -6.43
CA GLY A 18 4.78 1.18 -5.32
C GLY A 18 5.08 -0.31 -5.21
N LEU A 19 6.14 -0.63 -4.47
CA LEU A 19 6.54 -2.00 -4.16
C LEU A 19 7.22 -2.08 -2.79
N SER A 20 6.84 -3.06 -1.98
CA SER A 20 7.38 -3.30 -0.64
C SER A 20 7.38 -4.80 -0.31
N HIS A 21 8.27 -5.21 0.58
CA HIS A 21 8.19 -6.54 1.19
C HIS A 21 7.19 -6.54 2.34
N VAL A 22 6.31 -7.54 2.36
CA VAL A 22 5.43 -7.78 3.50
C VAL A 22 6.25 -8.18 4.73
N ALA A 23 6.02 -7.52 5.87
CA ALA A 23 6.69 -7.75 7.15
C ALA A 23 8.23 -7.56 7.09
N GLY A 24 8.71 -6.72 6.17
CA GLY A 24 10.13 -6.49 5.92
C GLY A 24 10.82 -5.52 6.88
N MET A 25 10.08 -4.75 7.70
CA MET A 25 10.65 -3.58 8.39
C MET A 25 11.82 -3.86 9.33
N CYS A 26 11.85 -5.02 10.00
CA CYS A 26 12.94 -5.39 10.90
C CYS A 26 13.98 -6.32 10.25
N GLN A 27 13.90 -6.53 8.94
CA GLN A 27 14.81 -7.37 8.17
C GLN A 27 15.71 -6.45 7.32
N PRO A 28 17.01 -6.28 7.64
CA PRO A 28 17.86 -5.27 6.99
C PRO A 28 17.87 -5.34 5.45
N HIS A 29 17.76 -6.54 4.88
CA HIS A 29 17.73 -6.76 3.43
C HIS A 29 16.35 -6.63 2.79
N ARG A 30 15.29 -6.41 3.58
CA ARG A 30 13.90 -6.30 3.11
C ARG A 30 13.19 -5.04 3.62
N SER A 31 13.82 -4.26 4.49
CA SER A 31 13.30 -3.00 5.03
C SER A 31 13.48 -1.86 4.02
N CYS A 32 12.85 -2.00 2.86
CA CYS A 32 12.83 -1.00 1.82
C CYS A 32 11.49 -1.03 1.07
N ASN A 33 11.16 0.10 0.46
CA ASN A 33 10.09 0.21 -0.50
C ASN A 33 10.47 1.17 -1.63
N ILE A 34 9.83 1.00 -2.77
CA ILE A 34 9.96 1.84 -3.96
C ILE A 34 8.61 2.49 -4.21
N ASN A 35 8.59 3.78 -4.53
CA ASN A 35 7.38 4.52 -4.86
C ASN A 35 7.66 5.42 -6.06
N GLU A 36 6.79 5.36 -7.05
CA GLU A 36 6.76 6.23 -8.22
C GLU A 36 6.16 7.59 -7.86
N ASP A 37 6.91 8.65 -8.11
CA ASP A 37 6.51 10.04 -7.86
C ASP A 37 5.40 10.50 -8.82
N THR A 38 4.18 10.52 -8.30
CA THR A 38 2.97 10.99 -8.98
C THR A 38 2.48 12.36 -8.48
N GLY A 39 3.34 13.13 -7.79
CA GLY A 39 2.98 14.40 -7.15
C GLY A 39 2.37 14.20 -5.76
N LEU A 40 1.44 15.07 -5.33
CA LEU A 40 0.82 14.98 -3.99
C LEU A 40 0.21 13.61 -3.63
N PRO A 41 -0.44 12.88 -4.56
CA PRO A 41 -1.03 11.57 -4.24
C PRO A 41 -0.02 10.50 -3.82
N LEU A 42 1.27 10.69 -4.11
CA LEU A 42 2.39 9.85 -3.67
C LEU A 42 2.42 9.60 -2.16
N ALA A 43 1.93 10.53 -1.34
CA ALA A 43 1.85 10.34 0.10
C ALA A 43 1.03 9.09 0.49
N PHE A 44 -0.02 8.78 -0.28
CA PHE A 44 -0.83 7.57 -0.08
C PHE A 44 -0.08 6.32 -0.49
N THR A 45 0.62 6.34 -1.62
CA THR A 45 1.47 5.23 -2.06
C THR A 45 2.55 4.93 -1.03
N VAL A 46 3.22 5.96 -0.48
CA VAL A 46 4.22 5.78 0.58
C VAL A 46 3.60 5.14 1.82
N ALA A 47 2.43 5.62 2.26
CA ALA A 47 1.72 5.05 3.40
C ALA A 47 1.32 3.58 3.15
N HIS A 48 0.81 3.26 1.96
CA HIS A 48 0.43 1.91 1.56
C HIS A 48 1.63 0.95 1.61
N GLU A 49 2.74 1.32 0.97
CA GLU A 49 3.94 0.48 0.94
C GLU A 49 4.61 0.32 2.31
N LEU A 50 4.50 1.33 3.17
CA LEU A 50 4.93 1.24 4.55
C LEU A 50 4.03 0.28 5.36
N GLY A 51 2.73 0.25 5.07
CA GLY A 51 1.79 -0.73 5.62
C GLY A 51 2.24 -2.16 5.33
N HIS A 52 2.60 -2.46 4.08
CA HIS A 52 3.20 -3.75 3.71
C HIS A 52 4.46 -4.04 4.52
N SER A 53 5.36 -3.06 4.68
CA SER A 53 6.59 -3.25 5.49
C SER A 53 6.30 -3.67 6.95
N PHE A 54 5.16 -3.26 7.52
CA PHE A 54 4.64 -3.67 8.83
C PHE A 54 3.79 -4.95 8.81
N GLY A 55 3.76 -5.68 7.70
CA GLY A 55 3.04 -6.95 7.59
C GLY A 55 1.55 -6.80 7.28
N ILE A 56 1.07 -5.59 6.94
CA ILE A 56 -0.32 -5.37 6.59
C ILE A 56 -0.60 -5.92 5.19
N GLN A 57 -1.64 -6.72 5.04
CA GLN A 57 -2.11 -7.24 3.75
C GLN A 57 -3.16 -6.31 3.12
N HIS A 58 -3.43 -6.51 1.83
CA HIS A 58 -4.52 -5.80 1.16
C HIS A 58 -5.89 -6.08 1.80
N ASP A 59 -6.69 -5.04 1.90
CA ASP A 59 -8.08 -5.11 2.33
C ASP A 59 -8.90 -5.95 1.34
N GLY A 60 -9.63 -6.95 1.85
CA GLY A 60 -10.39 -7.91 1.04
C GLY A 60 -9.57 -9.07 0.45
N SER A 61 -8.26 -9.11 0.70
CA SER A 61 -7.41 -10.25 0.33
C SER A 61 -7.23 -11.19 1.52
N GLY A 62 -8.04 -12.25 1.58
CA GLY A 62 -7.99 -13.23 2.67
C GLY A 62 -8.42 -12.67 4.04
N ASN A 63 -9.15 -11.55 4.06
CA ASN A 63 -9.72 -10.92 5.25
C ASN A 63 -11.08 -10.28 4.92
N ASP A 64 -11.85 -9.94 5.94
CA ASP A 64 -13.23 -9.44 5.86
C ASP A 64 -13.33 -7.90 5.82
N CYS A 65 -12.26 -7.23 5.39
CA CYS A 65 -12.21 -5.78 5.22
C CYS A 65 -12.39 -5.36 3.76
N GLU A 66 -13.22 -6.06 2.97
CA GLU A 66 -13.48 -5.64 1.59
C GLU A 66 -13.91 -4.16 1.53
N PRO A 67 -13.41 -3.38 0.55
CA PRO A 67 -13.84 -2.00 0.38
C PRO A 67 -15.36 -1.92 0.14
N VAL A 68 -16.09 -1.30 1.06
CA VAL A 68 -17.55 -1.14 0.93
C VAL A 68 -17.85 0.13 0.14
N GLY A 69 -18.29 -0.02 -1.12
CA GLY A 69 -18.63 1.10 -1.99
C GLY A 69 -17.42 1.86 -2.52
N LYS A 70 -17.51 3.20 -2.63
CA LYS A 70 -16.43 4.07 -3.14
C LYS A 70 -15.52 4.64 -2.03
N ARG A 71 -15.46 4.01 -0.86
CA ARG A 71 -14.64 4.47 0.27
C ARG A 71 -13.44 3.53 0.48
N PRO A 72 -12.35 3.73 -0.26
CA PRO A 72 -11.15 2.93 -0.09
C PRO A 72 -10.48 3.24 1.26
N PHE A 73 -9.83 2.23 1.81
CA PHE A 73 -8.86 2.36 2.88
C PHE A 73 -7.45 2.46 2.30
N ILE A 74 -6.47 2.83 3.12
CA ILE A 74 -5.07 2.94 2.68
C ILE A 74 -4.56 1.65 2.05
N MET A 75 -4.97 0.48 2.54
CA MET A 75 -4.53 -0.83 2.05
C MET A 75 -5.48 -1.47 1.03
N SER A 76 -6.39 -0.68 0.45
CA SER A 76 -7.20 -1.16 -0.67
C SER A 76 -6.31 -1.49 -1.88
N PRO A 77 -6.61 -2.56 -2.64
CA PRO A 77 -5.76 -3.04 -3.73
C PRO A 77 -5.74 -2.10 -4.94
N GLN A 78 -6.75 -1.23 -5.06
CA GLN A 78 -6.88 -0.26 -6.13
C GLN A 78 -6.89 1.14 -5.55
N LEU A 79 -6.12 2.01 -6.19
CA LEU A 79 -5.96 3.38 -5.75
C LEU A 79 -7.09 4.24 -6.32
N LEU A 80 -8.04 4.59 -5.45
CA LEU A 80 -9.13 5.49 -5.76
C LEU A 80 -8.88 6.80 -5.03
N TYR A 81 -8.37 7.79 -5.77
CA TYR A 81 -8.22 9.14 -5.25
C TYR A 81 -9.59 9.84 -5.28
N ASP A 82 -10.28 9.88 -4.14
CA ASP A 82 -11.34 10.86 -3.92
C ASP A 82 -10.87 11.94 -2.93
N ALA A 83 -11.65 13.00 -2.77
CA ALA A 83 -11.31 14.12 -1.90
C ALA A 83 -11.46 13.80 -0.39
N ALA A 84 -11.82 12.57 -0.01
CA ALA A 84 -11.96 12.18 1.37
C ALA A 84 -10.62 11.69 1.95
N PRO A 85 -10.34 11.97 3.23
CA PRO A 85 -9.16 11.45 3.89
C PRO A 85 -9.21 9.92 3.94
N LEU A 86 -8.22 9.26 3.32
CA LEU A 86 -8.05 7.82 3.42
C LEU A 86 -7.69 7.43 4.86
N THR A 87 -8.30 6.36 5.35
CA THR A 87 -8.07 5.83 6.71
C THR A 87 -7.62 4.39 6.65
N TRP A 88 -7.15 3.86 7.79
CA TRP A 88 -6.78 2.45 7.94
C TRP A 88 -8.01 1.62 8.30
N SER A 89 -8.14 0.43 7.70
CA SER A 89 -9.20 -0.53 8.01
C SER A 89 -9.02 -1.17 9.39
N ARG A 90 -10.04 -1.91 9.86
CA ARG A 90 -9.91 -2.74 11.06
C ARG A 90 -8.81 -3.79 10.89
N CYS A 91 -8.76 -4.46 9.74
CA CYS A 91 -7.77 -5.49 9.43
C CYS A 91 -6.35 -4.91 9.43
N SER A 92 -6.16 -3.72 8.84
CA SER A 92 -4.88 -3.01 8.87
C SER A 92 -4.36 -2.80 10.30
N ARG A 93 -5.25 -2.36 11.20
CA ARG A 93 -4.92 -2.17 12.62
C ARG A 93 -4.58 -3.49 13.33
N GLU A 94 -5.31 -4.56 13.03
CA GLU A 94 -5.02 -5.89 13.59
C GLU A 94 -3.67 -6.43 13.12
N TYR A 95 -3.33 -6.29 11.83
CA TYR A 95 -2.04 -6.73 11.29
C TYR A 95 -0.86 -6.02 11.94
N ILE A 96 -0.88 -4.68 11.99
CA ILE A 96 0.24 -3.93 12.59
C ILE A 96 0.36 -4.20 14.09
N THR A 97 -0.76 -4.38 14.80
CA THR A 97 -0.74 -4.74 16.22
C THR A 97 -0.05 -6.08 16.42
N ARG A 98 -0.43 -7.11 15.64
CA ARG A 98 0.20 -8.43 15.68
C ARG A 98 1.68 -8.43 15.26
N PHE A 99 2.11 -7.48 14.44
CA PHE A 99 3.52 -7.35 14.06
C PHE A 99 4.38 -6.76 15.19
N LEU A 100 3.79 -5.90 16.03
CA LEU A 100 4.49 -5.19 17.10
C LEU A 100 4.43 -5.90 18.46
N GLU A 101 3.50 -6.84 18.64
CA GLU A 101 3.43 -7.75 19.80
C GLU A 101 4.45 -8.89 19.68
#